data_AF-A0A973TG01-F1
#
_entry.id   AF-A0A973TG01-F1
#
_cell.length_a   1.000
_cell.length_b   1.000
_cell.length_c   1.000
_cell.angle_alpha   90.00
_cell.angle_beta   90.00
_cell.angle_gamma   90.00
#
_symmetry.space_group_name_H-M   'P 1'
#
loop_
_entity.id
_entity.type
_entity.pdbx_description
1 polymer ?
#
loop_
_entity_poly.entity_id
_entity_poly.type
_entity_poly.pdbx_seq_one_letter_code
_entity_poly.pdbx_strand_id
1 'polypeptide(L)'
;MHYRNGREAKNGDKVISLAGYGSGPVNINAIGILFDAKPGNDYCNGSIAPITGGQVVSACLCDCLHLDDLAALLAENGLDKRPIGK
;
A
#
# COMPACT_ATOMS: atom_id res chain seq x y z
N MET A 1 9.23 11.30 2.90
CA MET A 1 7.86 10.93 2.51
C MET A 1 7.61 9.57 3.11
N HIS A 2 6.52 9.34 3.84
CA HIS A 2 6.32 8.13 4.62
C HIS A 2 4.95 7.50 4.39
N TYR A 3 4.93 6.18 4.50
CA TYR A 3 3.72 5.37 4.52
C TYR A 3 3.03 5.44 5.88
N ARG A 4 1.82 4.88 5.96
CA ARG A 4 0.98 4.86 7.17
C ARG A 4 1.71 4.35 8.42
N ASN A 5 2.63 3.40 8.27
CA ASN A 5 3.40 2.80 9.36
C ASN A 5 4.74 3.51 9.63
N GLY A 6 4.99 4.67 9.03
CA GLY A 6 6.22 5.43 9.21
C GLY A 6 7.41 4.96 8.37
N ARG A 7 7.26 3.90 7.55
CA ARG A 7 8.30 3.51 6.59
C ARG A 7 8.50 4.60 5.54
N GLU A 8 9.76 4.89 5.21
CA GLU A 8 10.09 5.80 4.10
C GLU A 8 9.55 5.24 2.78
N ALA A 9 8.77 6.06 2.07
CA ALA A 9 8.22 5.74 0.76
C ALA A 9 9.24 6.03 -0.35
N LYS A 10 9.31 5.14 -1.35
CA LYS A 10 10.19 5.29 -2.51
C LYS A 10 9.44 5.02 -3.81
N ASN A 11 9.75 5.82 -4.84
CA ASN A 11 9.28 5.49 -6.19
C ASN A 11 9.87 4.13 -6.60
N GLY A 12 9.03 3.27 -7.18
CA GLY A 12 9.33 1.87 -7.47
C GLY A 12 8.79 0.88 -6.44
N ASP A 13 8.33 1.34 -5.27
CA ASP A 13 7.79 0.46 -4.23
C ASP A 13 6.48 -0.19 -4.68
N LYS A 14 6.32 -1.48 -4.34
CA LYS A 14 5.03 -2.17 -4.42
C LYS A 14 4.19 -1.75 -3.22
N VAL A 15 3.06 -1.12 -3.47
CA VAL A 15 2.19 -0.57 -2.43
C VAL A 15 0.76 -1.05 -2.54
N ILE A 16 0.10 -1.07 -1.38
CA ILE A 16 -1.34 -1.19 -1.25
C ILE A 16 -1.88 0.10 -0.65
N SER A 17 -2.84 0.72 -1.34
CA SER A 17 -3.56 1.91 -0.87
C SER A 17 -4.88 1.48 -0.26
N LEU A 18 -5.16 2.01 0.93
CA LEU A 18 -6.36 1.74 1.71
C LEU A 18 -7.39 2.85 1.49
N ALA A 19 -8.64 2.47 1.26
CA ALA A 19 -9.77 3.39 1.20
C ALA A 19 -10.31 3.71 2.61
N GLY A 20 -11.27 4.63 2.68
CA GLY A 20 -12.05 4.89 3.89
C GLY A 20 -11.36 5.74 4.96
N TYR A 21 -10.20 6.34 4.66
CA TYR A 21 -9.51 7.35 5.48
C TYR A 21 -9.35 7.01 6.98
N GLY A 22 -9.26 5.72 7.31
CA GLY A 22 -9.10 5.25 8.69
C GLY A 22 -10.36 5.30 9.56
N SER A 23 -11.52 5.69 9.03
CA SER A 23 -12.77 5.80 9.80
C SER A 23 -13.73 4.61 9.60
N GLY A 24 -13.30 3.55 8.92
CA GLY A 24 -14.16 2.41 8.58
C GLY A 24 -13.37 1.10 8.41
N PRO A 25 -14.05 0.02 7.99
CA PRO A 25 -13.37 -1.24 7.71
C PRO A 25 -12.30 -1.04 6.64
N VAL A 26 -11.23 -1.82 6.75
CA VAL A 26 -10.15 -1.83 5.76
C VAL A 26 -10.72 -2.20 4.40
N ASN A 27 -10.63 -1.27 3.45
CA ASN A 27 -11.00 -1.46 2.05
C ASN A 27 -9.79 -1.15 1.18
N ILE A 28 -9.62 -1.87 0.08
CA ILE A 28 -8.51 -1.66 -0.85
C ILE A 28 -8.95 -0.64 -1.91
N ASN A 29 -8.19 0.44 -2.03
CA ASN A 29 -8.36 1.44 -3.09
C ASN A 29 -7.56 1.07 -4.34
N ALA A 30 -6.29 0.71 -4.18
CA ALA A 30 -5.39 0.35 -5.27
C ALA A 30 -4.27 -0.58 -4.81
N ILE A 31 -3.74 -1.38 -5.74
CA ILE A 31 -2.54 -2.20 -5.55
C ILE A 31 -1.65 -1.97 -6.76
N GLY A 32 -0.40 -1.57 -6.55
CA GLY A 32 0.47 -1.24 -7.67
C GLY A 32 1.86 -0.75 -7.30
N ILE A 33 2.51 -0.11 -8.27
CA ILE A 33 3.85 0.47 -8.12
C ILE A 33 3.73 1.98 -7.90
N LEU A 34 4.36 2.50 -6.84
CA LEU A 34 4.43 3.94 -6.59
C LEU A 34 5.36 4.62 -7.61
N PHE A 35 4.93 5.73 -8.19
CA PHE A 35 5.76 6.56 -9.07
C PHE A 35 5.42 8.06 -8.93
N ASP A 36 6.32 8.92 -9.42
CA ASP A 36 6.21 10.39 -9.40
C ASP A 36 5.97 11.05 -8.02
N ALA A 37 6.21 10.34 -6.93
CA ALA A 37 6.15 10.93 -5.60
C ALA A 37 7.40 11.77 -5.31
N LYS A 38 7.20 12.92 -4.67
CA LYS A 38 8.26 13.91 -4.39
C LYS A 38 8.63 13.95 -2.90
N PRO A 39 9.90 14.17 -2.53
CA PRO A 39 10.29 14.32 -1.12
C PRO A 39 9.49 15.42 -0.40
N GLY A 40 9.26 15.22 0.90
CA GLY A 40 8.69 16.23 1.79
C GLY A 40 7.15 16.29 1.89
N ASN A 41 6.42 15.41 1.20
CA ASN A 41 4.95 15.36 1.30
C ASN A 41 4.43 13.92 1.47
N ASP A 42 3.59 13.70 2.49
CA ASP A 42 2.98 12.40 2.81
C ASP A 42 1.51 12.32 2.36
N TYR A 43 0.93 13.45 1.94
CA TYR A 43 -0.48 13.57 1.55
C TYR A 43 -0.62 13.75 0.05
N CYS A 44 -1.38 12.85 -0.59
CA CYS A 44 -1.72 12.90 -2.02
C CYS A 44 -0.50 13.21 -2.92
N ASN A 45 0.55 12.39 -2.81
CA ASN A 45 1.84 12.61 -3.42
C ASN A 45 2.26 11.43 -4.30
N GLY A 46 2.28 11.66 -5.61
CA GLY A 46 2.58 10.65 -6.62
C GLY A 46 1.36 9.84 -7.04
N SER A 47 1.63 8.75 -7.74
CA SER A 47 0.64 7.92 -8.42
C SER A 47 0.96 6.43 -8.23
N ILE A 48 -0.05 5.58 -8.35
CA ILE A 48 0.03 4.13 -8.27
C ILE A 48 -0.29 3.55 -9.64
N ALA A 49 0.68 2.87 -10.25
CA ALA A 49 0.50 2.12 -11.49
C ALA A 49 -0.05 0.73 -11.13
N PRO A 50 -1.31 0.39 -11.49
CA PRO A 50 -1.93 -0.85 -11.04
C PRO A 50 -1.25 -2.10 -11.62
N ILE A 51 -1.05 -3.12 -10.80
CA ILE A 51 -0.51 -4.42 -11.25
C ILE A 51 -1.60 -5.44 -11.60
N THR A 52 -2.85 -5.17 -11.23
CA THR A 52 -4.02 -6.01 -11.54
C THR A 52 -4.71 -5.60 -12.85
N GLY A 53 -4.16 -4.63 -13.57
CA GLY A 53 -4.85 -3.91 -14.65
C GLY A 53 -5.76 -2.80 -14.11
N GLY A 54 -6.06 -1.80 -14.94
CA GLY A 54 -6.90 -0.66 -14.60
C GLY A 54 -6.22 0.69 -14.82
N GLN A 55 -6.84 1.75 -14.30
CA GLN A 55 -6.37 3.13 -14.42
C GLN A 55 -5.37 3.48 -13.31
N VAL A 56 -4.44 4.39 -13.60
CA VAL A 56 -3.56 4.98 -12.59
C VAL A 56 -4.39 5.65 -11.49
N VAL A 57 -4.00 5.42 -10.23
CA VAL A 57 -4.69 5.96 -9.05
C VAL A 57 -3.77 6.93 -8.31
N SER A 58 -4.30 8.05 -7.82
CA SER A 58 -3.53 8.99 -6.99
C SER A 58 -3.08 8.35 -5.67
N ALA A 59 -1.84 8.57 -5.26
CA ALA A 59 -1.28 7.98 -4.05
C ALA A 59 -1.40 8.93 -2.86
N CYS A 60 -2.27 8.62 -1.89
CA CYS A 60 -2.19 9.24 -0.57
C CYS A 60 -1.25 8.39 0.30
N LEU A 61 -0.02 8.85 0.56
CA LEU A 61 1.02 7.99 1.15
C LEU A 61 0.67 7.59 2.59
N CYS A 62 0.01 8.46 3.36
CA CYS A 62 -0.52 8.11 4.68
C CYS A 62 -1.64 7.05 4.66
N ASP A 63 -2.20 6.75 3.48
CA ASP A 63 -3.13 5.66 3.25
C ASP A 63 -2.49 4.46 2.55
N CYS A 64 -1.19 4.51 2.26
CA CYS A 64 -0.46 3.43 1.64
C CYS A 64 0.37 2.65 2.67
N LEU A 65 0.60 1.37 2.36
CA LEU A 65 1.59 0.52 3.01
C LEU A 65 2.47 -0.14 1.95
N HIS A 66 3.75 -0.37 2.29
CA HIS A 66 4.61 -1.20 1.48
C HIS A 66 4.14 -2.67 1.56
N LEU A 67 4.14 -3.38 0.43
CA LEU A 67 3.61 -4.76 0.38
C LEU A 67 4.34 -5.73 1.32
N ASP A 68 5.65 -5.59 1.45
CA ASP A 68 6.43 -6.49 2.33
C ASP A 68 6.08 -6.29 3.81
N ASP A 69 5.73 -5.07 4.24
CA ASP A 69 5.32 -4.82 5.62
C ASP A 69 3.95 -5.48 5.89
N LEU A 70 3.04 -5.42 4.91
CA LEU A 70 1.77 -6.15 4.99
C LEU A 70 2.01 -7.66 5.01
N ALA A 71 2.93 -8.18 4.19
CA ALA A 71 3.26 -9.60 4.17
C ALA A 71 3.82 -10.07 5.53
N ALA A 72 4.65 -9.25 6.19
CA ALA A 72 5.14 -9.53 7.54
C ALA A 72 3.99 -9.60 8.56
N LEU A 73 3.06 -8.64 8.54
CA LEU A 73 1.88 -8.66 9.42
C LEU A 73 0.99 -9.88 9.18
N LEU A 74 0.83 -10.31 7.93
CA LEU A 74 0.09 -11.53 7.60
C LEU A 74 0.79 -12.77 8.19
N ALA A 75 2.11 -12.86 8.09
CA ALA A 75 2.89 -13.96 8.65
C ALA A 75 2.83 -13.99 10.18
N GLU A 76 2.85 -12.83 10.85
CA GLU A 76 2.65 -12.73 12.31
C GLU A 76 1.30 -13.30 12.75
N ASN A 77 0.28 -13.22 11.89
CA ASN A 77 -1.05 -13.77 12.11
C ASN A 77 -1.21 -15.21 11.56
N GLY A 78 -0.12 -15.83 11.08
CA GLY A 78 -0.11 -17.19 10.53
C GLY A 78 -0.83 -17.35 9.19
N LEU A 79 -1.08 -16.25 8.48
CA LEU A 79 -1.76 -16.21 7.17
C LEU A 79 -0.79 -16.37 5.99
N ASP A 80 0.52 -16.49 6.27
CA ASP A 80 1.56 -16.88 5.31
C ASP A 80 1.46 -18.36 4.92
N LYS A 81 0.87 -19.18 5.79
CA LYS A 81 0.74 -20.63 5.58
C LYS A 81 -0.51 -20.96 4.79
N ARG A 82 -0.40 -21.94 3.90
CA ARG A 82 -1.56 -22.53 3.23
C ARG A 82 -2.47 -23.23 4.26
N PRO A 83 -3.80 -23.17 4.10
CA PRO A 83 -4.70 -23.98 4.89
C PRO A 83 -4.38 -25.48 4.71
N ILE A 84 -4.49 -26.26 5.78
CA ILE A 84 -4.27 -27.71 5.72
C ILE A 84 -5.30 -28.34 4.77
N GLY A 85 -4.82 -29.15 3.81
CA GLY A 85 -5.68 -29.87 2.86
C GLY A 85 -6.22 -29.03 1.70
N LYS A 86 -5.57 -27.90 1.37
CA LYS A 86 -5.88 -27.04 0.21
C LYS A 86 -4.72 -26.90 -0.75
#